data_AF-A0A3M7P4J1-F1
#
_entry.id   AF-A0A3M7P4J1-F1
#
_cell.length_a   1.000
_cell.length_b   1.000
_cell.length_c   1.000
_cell.angle_alpha   90.00
_cell.angle_beta   90.00
_cell.angle_gamma   90.00
#
_symmetry.space_group_name_H-M   'P 1'
#
loop_
_entity.id
_entity.type
_entity.pdbx_description
1 polymer ?
#
loop_
_entity_poly.entity_id
_entity_poly.type
_entity_poly.pdbx_seq_one_letter_code
_entity_poly.pdbx_strand_id
1 'polypeptide(L)' 'TMCHRVTCKTCNKPTWAGCGMHIEQALKNVPVEDRCKCDKSRIERCIIS' A
#
# COMPACT_ATOMS: atom_id res chain seq x y z
N THR A 1 14.49 -3.06 -6.20
CA THR A 1 13.04 -3.32 -6.34
C THR A 1 12.26 -2.05 -6.09
N MET A 2 11.48 -1.58 -7.06
CA MET A 2 10.67 -0.35 -6.98
C MET A 2 9.41 -0.58 -6.12
N CYS A 3 8.98 0.44 -5.36
CA CYS A 3 7.64 0.36 -4.75
C CYS A 3 6.59 0.59 -5.82
N HIS A 4 5.52 -0.20 -5.80
CA HIS A 4 4.40 -0.04 -6.72
C HIS A 4 3.08 0.02 -5.96
N ARG A 5 2.06 0.63 -6.58
CA ARG A 5 0.72 0.70 -6.01
C ARG A 5 0.04 -0.65 -6.12
N VAL A 6 -0.57 -1.09 -5.03
CA VAL A 6 -1.36 -2.34 -4.95
C VAL A 6 -2.63 -2.09 -4.17
N THR A 7 -3.66 -2.91 -4.37
CA THR A 7 -4.90 -2.83 -3.60
C THR A 7 -4.86 -3.87 -2.48
N CYS A 8 -5.11 -3.44 -1.24
CA CYS A 8 -5.15 -4.38 -0.12
C CYS A 8 -6.45 -5.20 -0.17
N LYS A 9 -6.33 -6.53 -0.21
CA LYS A 9 -7.48 -7.45 -0.25
C LYS A 9 -8.36 -7.42 1.01
N THR A 10 -7.86 -6.90 2.13
CA THR A 10 -8.59 -6.85 3.40
C THR A 10 -9.41 -5.57 3.55
N CYS A 11 -8.82 -4.41 3.27
CA CYS A 11 -9.49 -3.10 3.40
C CYS A 11 -10.09 -2.62 2.06
N ASN A 12 -9.80 -3.29 0.94
CA ASN A 12 -10.11 -2.86 -0.43
C ASN A 12 -9.60 -1.45 -0.80
N LYS A 13 -8.66 -0.92 -0.02
CA LYS A 13 -8.06 0.40 -0.24
C LYS A 13 -6.69 0.30 -0.93
N PRO A 14 -6.32 1.29 -1.76
CA PRO A 14 -4.99 1.41 -2.34
C PRO A 14 -3.90 1.56 -1.27
N THR A 15 -2.81 0.83 -1.46
CA THR A 15 -1.60 0.83 -0.64
C THR A 15 -0.36 0.67 -1.53
N TRP A 16 0.82 0.54 -0.95
CA TRP A 16 2.07 0.29 -1.68
C TRP A 16 2.66 -1.08 -1.27
N ALA A 17 3.37 -1.70 -2.21
CA ALA A 17 4.19 -2.88 -1.97
C ALA A 17 5.65 -2.56 -2.34
N GLY A 18 6.60 -2.88 -1.45
CA GLY A 18 8.04 -2.69 -1.69
C GLY A 18 8.79 -2.15 -0.47
N CYS A 19 10.00 -1.62 -0.70
CA CYS A 19 10.94 -1.19 0.33
C CYS A 19 10.51 0.03 1.18
N GLY A 20 9.40 0.70 0.85
CA GLY A 20 8.89 1.83 1.62
C GLY A 20 9.62 3.17 1.39
N MET A 21 10.66 3.21 0.56
CA MET A 21 11.33 4.46 0.20
C MET A 21 10.60 5.26 -0.89
N HIS A 22 9.70 4.61 -1.65
CA HIS A 22 8.99 5.25 -2.76
C HIS A 22 7.47 5.30 -2.52
N ILE A 23 7.04 5.34 -1.25
CA ILE A 23 5.63 5.37 -0.86
C ILE A 23 4.95 6.61 -1.42
N GLU A 24 5.61 7.76 -1.30
CA GLU A 24 5.08 9.04 -1.76
C GLU A 24 4.85 9.04 -3.27
N GLN A 25 5.73 8.39 -4.04
CA GLN A 25 5.55 8.22 -5.48
C GLN A 25 4.45 7.19 -5.81
N ALA A 26 4.41 6.05 -5.12
CA ALA A 26 3.40 5.01 -5.33
C ALA A 26 1.97 5.53 -5.02
N LEU A 27 1.83 6.36 -3.99
CA LEU A 27 0.57 6.93 -3.51
C LEU A 27 0.36 8.40 -3.92
N LYS A 28 1.14 8.93 -4.86
CA LYS A 28 1.06 10.34 -5.29
C LYS A 28 -0.35 10.79 -5.70
N ASN A 29 -1.12 9.88 -6.32
CA ASN A 29 -2.50 10.15 -6.78
C ASN A 29 -3.57 9.56 -5.84
N VAL A 30 -3.20 9.16 -4.61
CA VAL A 30 -4.11 8.58 -3.64
C VAL A 30 -4.24 9.55 -2.45
N PRO A 31 -5.42 10.15 -2.23
CA PRO A 31 -5.63 11.03 -1.08
C PRO A 31 -5.53 10.22 0.22
N VAL A 32 -5.16 10.88 1.32
CA VAL A 32 -4.82 10.18 2.59
C VAL A 32 -6.00 9.39 3.16
N GLU A 33 -7.23 9.84 2.89
CA GLU A 33 -8.48 9.17 3.24
C GLU A 33 -8.72 7.83 2.52
N ASP A 34 -8.27 7.73 1.28
CA ASP A 34 -8.36 6.51 0.46
C ASP A 34 -7.17 5.57 0.65
N ARG A 35 -6.12 5.98 1.37
CA ARG A 35 -4.99 5.09 1.67
C ARG A 35 -5.43 4.00 2.65
N CYS A 36 -4.94 2.79 2.44
CA CYS A 36 -5.15 1.73 3.43
C CYS A 36 -4.45 2.12 4.74
N LYS A 37 -5.23 2.15 5.83
CA LYS A 37 -4.75 2.42 7.20
C LYS A 37 -4.43 1.13 7.97
N CYS A 38 -4.35 -0.01 7.30
CA CYS A 38 -3.96 -1.25 7.94
C CYS A 38 -2.51 -1.14 8.44
N ASP A 39 -2.25 -1.72 9.61
CA ASP A 39 -0.89 -1.81 10.15
C ASP A 39 0.05 -2.51 9.16
N LYS A 40 1.32 -2.07 9.05
CA LYS A 40 2.27 -2.64 8.08
C LYS A 40 2.44 -4.16 8.24
N SER A 41 2.33 -4.68 9.47
CA SER A 41 2.36 -6.13 9.75
C SER A 41 1.17 -6.91 9.14
N ARG A 42 0.09 -6.19 8.80
CA ARG A 42 -1.09 -6.72 8.13
C ARG A 42 -0.99 -6.50 6.62
N ILE A 43 -0.41 -5.38 6.17
CA ILE A 43 -0.20 -5.08 4.75
C ILE A 43 0.66 -6.15 4.06
N GLU A 44 1.77 -6.60 4.66
CA GLU A 44 2.63 -7.62 4.03
C GLU A 44 1.90 -8.96 3.80
N ARG A 45 1.03 -9.36 4.74
CA ARG A 45 0.16 -10.53 4.59
C ARG A 45 -0.95 -10.32 3.57
N CYS A 46 -1.39 -9.08 3.35
CA CYS A 46 -2.44 -8.75 2.40
C CYS A 46 -1.97 -8.74 0.93
N ILE A 47 -0.66 -8.60 0.67
CA ILE A 47 -0.09 -8.48 -0.68
C ILE A 47 0.39 -9.83 -1.22
N ILE A 48 0.81 -10.76 -0.35
CA ILE A 48 1.46 -12.03 -0.72
C ILE A 48 0.45 -13.19 -0.87
N SER A 49 -0.83 -13.00 -0.54
CA SER A 49 -1.90 -14.00 -0.77
C SER A 49 -2.57 -13.85 -2.13
#